data_AF-A0A352B2J8-F1
#
_entry.id   AF-A0A352B2J8-F1
#
_cell.length_a   1.000
_cell.length_b   1.000
_cell.length_c   1.000
_cell.angle_alpha   90.00
_cell.angle_beta   90.00
_cell.angle_gamma   90.00
#
_symmetry.space_group_name_H-M   'P 1'
#
loop_
_entity.id
_entity.type
_entity.pdbx_description
1 polymer ?
#
loop_
_entity_poly.entity_id
_entity_poly.type
_entity_poly.pdbx_seq_one_letter_code
_entity_poly.pdbx_strand_id
1 'polypeptide(L)' 'EREVALLLLKGLAHKEIAGVRAVGEATIRQQAQAVYRKAGVTGRHDLAALFLEDLFLPPTIGGE' A
#
# COMPACT_ATOMS: atom_id res chain seq x y z
N GLU A 1 -7.38 4.99 3.09
CA GLU A 1 -6.50 3.80 2.98
C GLU A 1 -5.79 3.70 1.64
N ARG A 2 -6.50 3.75 0.49
CA ARG A 2 -5.87 3.64 -0.85
C ARG A 2 -4.68 4.57 -1.07
N GLU A 3 -4.78 5.82 -0.62
CA GLU A 3 -3.69 6.78 -0.78
C GLU A 3 -2.48 6.47 0.13
N VAL A 4 -2.71 5.94 1.33
CA VAL A 4 -1.62 5.45 2.20
C VAL A 4 -0.90 4.27 1.55
N ALA A 5 -1.64 3.34 0.93
CA ALA A 5 -1.06 2.25 0.16
C ALA A 5 -0.16 2.76 -0.98
N LEU A 6 -0.64 3.73 -1.77
CA LEU A 6 0.15 4.33 -2.85
C LEU A 6 1.43 5.01 -2.33
N LEU A 7 1.36 5.73 -1.22
CA LEU A 7 2.53 6.40 -0.65
C LEU A 7 3.54 5.39 -0.06
N LEU A 8 3.07 4.29 0.53
CA LEU A 8 3.92 3.19 0.99
C LEU A 8 4.65 2.53 -0.18
N LEU A 9 3.95 2.28 -1.29
CA LEU A 9 4.52 1.74 -2.53
C LEU A 9 5.54 2.70 -3.17
N LYS A 10 5.30 4.00 -3.09
CA LYS A 10 6.23 5.04 -3.56
C LYS A 10 7.53 5.14 -2.77
N GLY A 11 7.65 4.45 -1.64
CA GLY A 11 8.88 4.47 -0.85
C GLY A 11 8.78 5.23 0.48
N LEU A 12 7.68 5.94 0.75
CA LEU A 12 7.61 6.84 1.90
C LEU A 12 7.48 6.07 3.22
N ALA A 13 8.16 6.56 4.25
CA ALA A 13 8.00 6.11 5.62
C ALA A 13 6.71 6.68 6.25
N HIS A 14 6.19 6.01 7.29
CA HIS A 14 4.95 6.43 7.96
C HIS A 14 4.98 7.89 8.45
N LYS A 15 6.14 8.38 8.89
CA LYS A 15 6.34 9.76 9.33
C LYS A 15 6.20 10.76 8.17
N GLU A 16 6.71 10.43 6.99
CA GLU A 16 6.59 11.27 5.79
C GLU A 16 5.14 11.30 5.32
N ILE A 17 4.47 10.14 5.32
CA ILE A 17 3.05 10.02 4.98
C ILE A 17 2.19 10.84 5.96
N ALA A 18 2.52 10.79 7.25
CA ALA A 18 1.85 11.58 8.28
C ALA A 18 1.97 13.08 8.00
N GLY A 19 3.15 13.56 7.60
CA GLY A 19 3.39 14.94 7.19
C GLY A 19 2.62 15.33 5.93
N VAL A 20 2.69 14.51 4.87
CA VAL A 20 1.98 14.77 3.60
C VAL A 20 0.47 14.81 3.78
N ARG A 21 -0.07 13.99 4.69
CA ARG A 21 -1.52 13.88 4.91
C ARG A 21 -2.02 14.70 6.11
N ALA A 22 -1.14 15.45 6.77
CA ALA A 22 -1.43 16.26 7.95
C ALA A 22 -2.19 15.48 9.05
N VAL A 23 -1.80 14.23 9.30
CA VAL A 23 -2.39 13.36 10.33
C VAL A 23 -1.30 12.77 11.22
N GLY A 24 -1.68 12.22 12.38
CA GLY A 24 -0.74 11.59 13.29
C GLY A 24 -0.13 10.30 12.72
N GLU A 25 1.12 10.01 13.09
CA GLU A 25 1.82 8.79 12.68
C GLU A 25 1.11 7.51 13.17
N ALA A 26 0.49 7.56 14.35
CA ALA A 26 -0.34 6.46 14.85
C ALA A 26 -1.53 6.15 13.93
N THR A 27 -2.17 7.18 13.40
CA THR A 27 -3.26 7.05 12.42
C THR A 27 -2.76 6.43 11.12
N ILE A 28 -1.57 6.82 10.64
CA ILE A 28 -0.96 6.20 9.46
C ILE A 28 -0.62 4.74 9.71
N ARG A 29 -0.09 4.38 10.89
CA ARG A 29 0.17 2.97 11.25
C ARG A 29 -1.10 2.13 11.25
N GLN A 30 -2.19 2.65 11.82
CA GLN A 30 -3.48 1.95 11.80
C GLN A 30 -4.03 1.80 10.38
N GLN A 31 -3.94 2.85 9.55
CA GLN A 31 -4.36 2.77 8.16
C GLN A 31 -3.47 1.81 7.34
N ALA A 32 -2.17 1.76 7.60
CA ALA A 32 -1.25 0.82 6.98
C ALA A 32 -1.59 -0.63 7.35
N GLN A 33 -1.88 -0.92 8.62
CA GLN A 33 -2.36 -2.25 9.03
C GLN A 33 -3.66 -2.65 8.33
N ALA A 34 -4.61 -1.72 8.20
CA ALA A 34 -5.85 -1.98 7.48
C ALA A 34 -5.61 -2.25 5.98
N VAL A 35 -4.67 -1.53 5.36
CA VAL A 35 -4.20 -1.80 3.98
C VAL A 35 -3.60 -3.20 3.88
N TYR A 36 -2.67 -3.56 4.77
CA TYR A 36 -2.04 -4.89 4.76
C TYR A 36 -3.09 -6.00 4.89
N ARG A 37 -4.01 -5.87 5.86
CA ARG A 37 -5.08 -6.84 6.07
C ARG A 37 -6.01 -6.96 4.85
N LYS A 38 -6.32 -5.85 4.17
CA LYS A 38 -7.17 -5.85 2.96
C LYS A 38 -6.48 -6.47 1.76
N ALA A 39 -5.16 -6.28 1.65
CA ALA A 39 -4.34 -6.86 0.59
C ALA A 39 -3.91 -8.31 0.90
N GLY A 40 -4.24 -8.85 2.09
CA GLY A 40 -3.84 -10.21 2.49
C GLY A 40 -2.35 -10.35 2.82
N VAL A 41 -1.66 -9.23 3.07
CA VAL A 41 -0.22 -9.19 3.34
C VAL A 41 0.06 -8.81 4.80
N THR A 42 1.28 -9.10 5.27
CA THR A 42 1.67 -8.83 6.67
C THR A 42 2.48 -7.54 6.84
N GLY A 43 2.97 -6.94 5.75
CA GLY A 43 3.80 -5.75 5.83
C GLY A 43 4.08 -5.07 4.50
N ARG A 44 4.97 -4.08 4.57
CA ARG A 44 5.32 -3.21 3.44
C ARG A 44 6.03 -3.95 2.31
N HIS A 45 6.91 -4.90 2.63
CA HIS A 45 7.64 -5.65 1.61
C HIS A 45 6.71 -6.57 0.83
N ASP A 46 5.86 -7.34 1.50
CA ASP A 46 4.80 -8.12 0.85
C ASP A 46 3.85 -7.25 0.04
N LEU A 47 3.45 -6.07 0.55
CA LEU A 47 2.61 -5.14 -0.21
C LEU A 47 3.29 -4.70 -1.53
N ALA A 48 4.60 -4.44 -1.48
CA ALA A 48 5.37 -4.08 -2.67
C ALA A 48 5.54 -5.28 -3.62
N ALA A 49 5.79 -6.48 -3.10
CA ALA A 49 5.87 -7.70 -3.90
C ALA A 49 4.54 -7.98 -4.61
N LEU A 50 3.42 -7.96 -3.89
CA LEU A 50 2.08 -8.12 -4.45
C LEU A 50 1.80 -7.12 -5.57
N PHE A 51 2.13 -5.83 -5.36
CA PHE A 51 1.94 -4.81 -6.38
C PHE A 51 2.82 -5.03 -7.62
N LEU A 52 4.05 -5.48 -7.44
CA LEU A 52 4.94 -5.82 -8.56
C LEU A 52 4.43 -7.04 -9.31
N GLU A 53 4.00 -8.10 -8.61
CA GLU A 53 3.38 -9.28 -9.22
C GLU A 53 2.16 -8.91 -10.07
N ASP A 54 1.26 -8.07 -9.54
CA ASP A 54 0.10 -7.54 -10.27
C ASP A 54 0.52 -6.70 -11.50
N LEU A 55 1.65 -6.00 -11.44
CA LEU A 55 2.18 -5.20 -12.57
C LEU A 55 2.78 -6.08 -13.68
N PHE A 56 3.40 -7.20 -13.29
CA PHE A 56 4.01 -8.16 -14.23
C PHE A 56 3.02 -9.18 -14.76
N LEU A 57 1.90 -9.40 -14.08
CA LEU A 57 0.79 -10.14 -14.67
C LEU A 57 0.28 -9.33 -15.87
N PRO A 58 0.22 -9.93 -17.08
CA PRO A 58 -0.52 -9.29 -18.15
C PRO A 58 -1.92 -9.01 -17.62
N PRO A 59 -2.52 -7.84 -17.91
CA PRO A 59 -3.93 -7.67 -17.63
C PRO A 59 -4.59 -8.85 -18.30
N THR A 60 -5.34 -9.64 -17.53
CA THR A 60 -6.27 -10.61 -18.10
C THR A 60 -7.32 -9.77 -18.82
N ILE A 61 -6.95 -9.30 -20.01
CA ILE A 61 -7.88 -8.85 -21.04
C ILE A 61 -8.69 -10.11 -21.26
N GLY A 62 -9.87 -10.16 -20.63
CA GLY A 62 -10.85 -11.20 -20.89
C GLY A 62 -11.08 -11.20 -22.38
N GLY A 63 -10.49 -12.17 -23.07
CA GLY A 63 -10.88 -12.57 -24.39
C GLY A 63 -12.14 -13.40 -24.23
N GLU A 64 -13.29 -12.73 -24.33
CA GLU A 64 -14.58 -13.30 -24.76
C GLU A 64 -15.30 -12.27 -25.64
#